data_AF-R6TIV1-F1
#
_entry.id   AF-R6TIV1-F1
#
_cell.length_a   1.000
_cell.length_b   1.000
_cell.length_c   1.000
_cell.angle_alpha   90.00
_cell.angle_beta   90.00
_cell.angle_gamma   90.00
#
_symmetry.space_group_name_H-M   'P 1'
#
loop_
_entity.id
_entity.type
_entity.pdbx_description
1 polymer ?
#
loop_
_entity_poly.entity_id
_entity_poly.type
_entity_poly.pdbx_seq_one_letter_code
_entity_poly.pdbx_strand_id
1 'polypeptide(L)'
;MEAIIIIGLFILIVCGIILLFIGSFVMGVILQQFVYFVCFILQIFGYSSFADWAESNNIVLLIICCIISALCVFIPIISGLASRDSSKIRQGIDYDEYTNYSNDNNTNYFWGSYSEDKRKRITFVDASGAYRKWGDSFVDCQGNWCRWGDSFYDYDGNYISWGNTYKDMSGAYRSWGDDFVDGDGNWVHL
;
A
#
# COMPACT_ATOMS: atom_id res chain seq x y z
N MET A 1 -29.80 21.29 -17.25
CA MET A 1 -29.47 20.08 -16.45
C MET A 1 -28.06 20.16 -15.87
N GLU A 2 -27.04 20.50 -16.66
CA GLU A 2 -25.64 20.56 -16.20
C GLU A 2 -25.40 21.54 -15.03
N ALA A 3 -25.99 22.74 -15.06
CA ALA A 3 -25.85 23.71 -13.98
C ALA A 3 -26.41 23.20 -12.62
N ILE A 4 -27.49 22.42 -12.65
CA ILE A 4 -28.10 21.85 -11.43
C ILE A 4 -27.19 20.75 -10.86
N ILE A 5 -26.55 19.96 -11.72
CA ILE A 5 -25.59 18.92 -11.32
C ILE A 5 -24.36 19.55 -10.67
N ILE A 6 -23.81 20.62 -11.25
CA ILE A 6 -22.65 21.33 -10.71
C ILE A 6 -22.96 21.93 -9.34
N ILE A 7 -24.11 22.59 -9.20
CA ILE A 7 -24.55 23.17 -7.91
C ILE A 7 -24.76 22.07 -6.87
N GLY A 8 -25.38 20.94 -7.24
CA GLY A 8 -25.56 19.80 -6.35
C GLY A 8 -24.24 19.20 -5.85
N LEU A 9 -23.25 19.05 -6.74
CA LEU A 9 -21.93 18.54 -6.38
C LEU A 9 -21.18 19.51 -5.44
N PHE A 10 -21.28 20.82 -5.68
CA PHE A 10 -20.69 21.83 -4.82
C PHE A 10 -21.27 21.77 -3.38
N ILE A 11 -22.60 21.68 -3.25
CA ILE A 11 -23.26 21.57 -1.94
C ILE A 11 -22.81 20.31 -1.21
N LEU A 12 -22.68 19.18 -1.91
CA LEU A 12 -22.25 17.92 -1.33
C LEU A 12 -20.81 18.00 -0.79
N ILE A 13 -19.90 18.64 -1.53
CA ILE A 13 -18.51 18.84 -1.09
C ILE A 13 -18.48 19.71 0.17
N VAL A 14 -19.20 20.84 0.17
CA VAL A 14 -19.27 21.74 1.33
C VAL A 14 -19.85 21.04 2.55
N CYS A 15 -20.93 20.27 2.38
CA CYS A 15 -21.53 19.49 3.45
C CYS A 15 -20.57 18.41 3.99
N GLY A 16 -19.85 17.71 3.10
CA GLY A 16 -18.82 16.74 3.48
C GLY A 16 -17.70 17.36 4.31
N ILE A 17 -17.21 18.54 3.93
CA ILE A 17 -16.19 19.27 4.69
C ILE A 17 -16.71 19.63 6.09
N ILE A 18 -17.94 20.15 6.18
CA ILE A 18 -18.56 20.51 7.47
C ILE A 18 -18.69 19.27 8.37
N LEU A 19 -19.14 18.15 7.83
CA LEU A 19 -19.26 16.89 8.58
C LEU A 19 -17.89 16.36 9.05
N LEU A 20 -16.83 16.54 8.26
CA LEU A 20 -15.46 16.20 8.67
C LEU A 20 -14.97 17.06 9.83
N PHE A 21 -15.26 18.38 9.81
CA PHE A 21 -14.93 19.26 10.92
C PHE A 21 -15.67 18.87 12.20
N ILE A 22 -16.97 18.61 12.10
CA ILE A 22 -17.78 18.17 13.25
C ILE A 22 -17.27 16.82 13.78
N GLY A 23 -17.02 15.86 12.89
CA GLY A 23 -16.49 14.54 13.27
C GLY A 23 -15.12 14.62 13.95
N SER A 24 -14.22 15.45 13.44
CA SER A 24 -12.90 15.67 14.03
C SER A 24 -12.97 16.32 15.41
N PHE A 25 -13.91 17.25 15.60
CA PHE A 25 -14.17 17.86 16.90
C PHE A 25 -14.71 16.84 17.90
N VAL A 26 -15.72 16.06 17.51
CA VAL A 26 -16.32 15.02 18.38
C VAL A 26 -15.27 13.97 18.77
N MET A 27 -14.46 13.49 17.82
CA MET A 27 -13.37 12.57 18.11
C MET A 27 -12.27 13.20 18.98
N GLY A 28 -11.99 14.49 18.79
CA GLY A 28 -11.06 15.24 19.65
C GLY A 28 -11.52 15.28 21.10
N VAL A 29 -12.82 15.50 21.34
CA VAL A 29 -13.40 15.45 22.69
C VAL A 29 -13.30 14.05 23.30
N ILE A 30 -13.58 13.00 22.52
CA ILE A 30 -13.45 11.60 22.99
C ILE A 30 -12.00 11.28 23.35
N LEU A 31 -11.05 11.65 22.49
CA LEU A 31 -9.62 11.44 22.71
C LEU A 31 -9.14 12.20 23.96
N GLN A 32 -9.64 13.40 24.19
CA GLN A 32 -9.35 14.17 25.39
C GLN A 32 -9.80 13.43 26.66
N GLN A 33 -11.00 12.85 26.66
CA GLN A 33 -11.48 12.05 27.80
C GLN A 33 -10.60 10.81 28.03
N PHE A 34 -10.12 10.18 26.95
CA PHE A 34 -9.16 9.09 27.05
C PHE A 34 -7.83 9.55 27.66
N VAL A 35 -7.31 10.71 27.28
CA VAL A 35 -6.10 11.28 27.89
C VAL A 35 -6.30 11.52 29.38
N TYR A 36 -7.44 12.08 29.79
CA TYR A 36 -7.74 12.26 31.22
C TYR A 36 -7.85 10.94 31.97
N PHE A 37 -8.41 9.89 31.36
CA PHE A 37 -8.40 8.55 31.93
C PHE A 37 -6.99 8.01 32.13
N VAL A 38 -6.10 8.18 31.13
CA VAL A 38 -4.69 7.79 31.27
C VAL A 38 -3.99 8.59 32.37
N CYS A 39 -4.21 9.90 32.43
CA CYS A 39 -3.69 10.77 33.50
C CYS A 39 -4.16 10.30 34.88
N PHE A 40 -5.42 9.90 35.02
CA PHE A 40 -5.95 9.34 36.27
C PHE A 40 -5.21 8.05 36.67
N ILE A 41 -4.97 7.14 35.72
CA ILE A 41 -4.18 5.93 35.98
C ILE A 41 -2.74 6.27 36.38
N LEU A 42 -2.09 7.21 35.70
CA LEU A 42 -0.71 7.62 36.01
C LEU A 42 -0.58 8.26 37.39
N GLN A 43 -1.60 9.00 37.84
CA GLN A 43 -1.65 9.55 39.20
C GLN A 43 -1.68 8.46 40.27
N ILE A 44 -2.32 7.32 40.02
CA ILE A 44 -2.30 6.15 40.94
C ILE A 44 -0.86 5.67 41.17
N PHE A 45 0.01 5.78 40.16
CA PHE A 45 1.41 5.40 40.22
C PHE A 45 2.35 6.54 40.65
N GLY A 46 1.81 7.69 41.06
CA GLY A 46 2.59 8.82 41.56
C GLY A 46 3.14 9.77 40.48
N TYR A 47 2.70 9.64 39.23
CA TYR A 47 3.09 10.55 38.14
C TYR A 47 2.00 11.62 37.94
N SER A 48 2.14 12.79 38.58
CA SER A 48 1.13 13.87 38.51
C SER A 48 1.47 14.99 37.53
N SER A 49 2.75 15.21 37.19
CA SER A 49 3.18 16.41 36.46
C SER A 49 2.47 16.63 35.12
N PHE A 50 2.16 15.55 34.39
CA PHE A 50 1.42 15.64 33.14
C PHE A 50 -0.09 15.84 33.36
N ALA A 51 -0.65 15.25 34.42
CA ALA A 51 -2.05 15.43 34.77
C ALA A 51 -2.35 16.88 35.19
N ASP A 52 -1.49 17.45 36.03
CA ASP A 52 -1.58 18.84 36.49
C ASP A 52 -1.52 19.82 35.31
N TRP A 53 -0.63 19.54 34.34
CA TRP A 53 -0.55 20.30 33.10
C TRP A 53 -1.80 20.15 32.23
N ALA A 54 -2.32 18.94 32.07
CA ALA A 54 -3.50 18.64 31.26
C ALA A 54 -4.79 19.28 31.80
N GLU A 55 -4.92 19.39 33.12
CA GLU A 55 -6.01 20.08 33.78
C GLU A 55 -5.90 21.60 33.60
N SER A 56 -4.70 22.14 33.83
CA SER A 56 -4.41 23.59 33.67
C SER A 56 -4.54 24.09 32.23
N ASN A 57 -4.32 23.20 31.25
CA ASN A 57 -4.30 23.52 29.83
C ASN A 57 -5.40 22.78 29.05
N ASN A 58 -6.57 22.60 29.65
CA ASN A 58 -7.70 21.87 29.06
C ASN A 58 -8.00 22.28 27.60
N ILE A 59 -8.08 23.58 27.31
CA ILE A 59 -8.35 24.09 25.95
C ILE A 59 -7.23 23.72 24.97
N VAL A 60 -5.97 23.84 25.40
CA VAL A 60 -4.81 23.49 24.56
C VAL A 60 -4.80 21.99 24.27
N LEU A 61 -5.11 21.17 25.28
CA LEU A 61 -5.23 19.72 25.11
C LEU A 61 -6.34 19.37 24.13
N LEU A 62 -7.51 20.01 24.21
CA LEU A 62 -8.60 19.80 23.25
C LEU A 62 -8.16 20.17 21.83
N ILE A 63 -7.44 21.29 21.64
CA ILE A 63 -6.92 21.68 20.32
C ILE A 63 -5.97 20.60 19.78
N ILE A 64 -5.05 20.11 20.61
CA ILE A 64 -4.12 19.04 20.23
C ILE A 64 -4.88 17.76 19.84
N CYS A 65 -5.87 17.35 20.65
CA CYS A 65 -6.67 16.17 20.38
C CYS A 65 -7.51 16.31 19.10
N CYS A 66 -8.06 17.48 18.81
CA CYS A 66 -8.76 17.77 17.56
C CYS A 66 -7.82 17.70 16.34
N ILE A 67 -6.59 18.20 16.45
CA ILE A 67 -5.58 18.11 15.39
C ILE A 67 -5.21 16.65 15.13
N ILE A 68 -4.93 15.87 16.18
CA ILE A 68 -4.60 14.45 16.07
C ILE A 68 -5.78 13.68 15.44
N SER A 69 -7.00 13.95 15.89
CA SER A 69 -8.21 13.30 15.36
C SER A 69 -8.43 13.63 13.89
N ALA A 70 -8.22 14.89 13.49
CA ALA A 70 -8.27 15.29 12.10
C ALA A 70 -7.21 14.52 11.28
N LEU A 71 -5.96 14.45 11.73
CA LEU A 71 -4.90 13.70 11.03
C LEU A 71 -5.24 12.21 10.90
N CYS A 72 -5.79 11.58 11.93
CA CYS A 72 -6.23 10.19 11.89
C CYS A 72 -7.37 9.94 10.89
N VAL A 73 -8.19 10.95 10.59
CA VAL A 73 -9.24 10.86 9.55
C VAL A 73 -8.67 11.19 8.17
N PHE A 74 -7.78 12.18 8.07
CA PHE A 74 -7.18 12.61 6.80
C PHE A 74 -6.20 11.58 6.22
N ILE A 75 -5.38 10.91 7.03
CA ILE A 75 -4.36 9.96 6.54
C ILE A 75 -5.00 8.76 5.80
N PRO A 76 -6.03 8.08 6.31
CA PRO A 76 -6.74 7.00 5.60
C PRO A 76 -7.51 7.51 4.37
N ILE A 77 -8.05 8.73 4.42
CA ILE A 77 -8.79 9.32 3.29
C ILE A 77 -7.83 9.69 2.16
N ILE A 78 -6.68 10.31 2.44
CA ILE A 78 -5.67 10.65 1.42
C ILE A 78 -5.07 9.38 0.82
N SER A 79 -4.71 8.39 1.64
CA SER A 79 -4.21 7.10 1.13
C SER A 79 -5.28 6.34 0.33
N GLY A 80 -6.53 6.40 0.75
CA GLY A 80 -7.68 5.83 0.04
C GLY A 80 -7.99 6.55 -1.27
N LEU A 81 -7.92 7.89 -1.33
CA LEU A 81 -8.12 8.66 -2.57
C LEU A 81 -6.95 8.47 -3.55
N ALA A 82 -5.70 8.47 -3.06
CA ALA A 82 -4.52 8.19 -3.89
C ALA A 82 -4.61 6.79 -4.52
N SER A 83 -5.18 5.82 -3.81
CA SER A 83 -5.43 4.47 -4.33
C SER A 83 -6.61 4.40 -5.31
N ARG A 84 -7.58 5.34 -5.23
CA ARG A 84 -8.83 5.32 -6.01
C ARG A 84 -8.66 5.88 -7.42
N ASP A 85 -7.74 6.80 -7.65
CA ASP A 85 -7.40 7.27 -9.00
C ASP A 85 -6.77 6.17 -9.87
N SER A 86 -6.09 5.18 -9.27
CA SER A 86 -5.62 4.00 -10.01
C SER A 86 -6.74 3.04 -10.45
N SER A 87 -7.94 3.14 -9.88
CA SER A 87 -9.04 2.19 -10.15
C SER A 87 -9.98 2.61 -11.30
N LYS A 88 -10.10 3.91 -11.59
CA LYS A 88 -11.02 4.43 -12.63
C LYS A 88 -10.50 4.32 -14.06
N ILE A 89 -9.20 4.08 -14.26
CA ILE A 89 -8.64 3.79 -15.59
C ILE A 89 -9.03 2.37 -16.06
N ARG A 90 -9.47 1.48 -15.15
CA ARG A 90 -9.63 0.04 -15.43
C ARG A 90 -11.04 -0.39 -15.90
N GLN A 91 -12.01 0.52 -16.05
CA GLN A 91 -13.41 0.14 -16.34
C GLN A 91 -13.97 0.57 -17.71
N GLY A 92 -13.10 0.96 -18.65
CA GLY A 92 -13.54 1.36 -19.99
C GLY A 92 -12.54 1.02 -21.08
N ILE A 93 -12.10 -0.24 -21.18
CA ILE A 93 -11.43 -0.75 -22.38
C ILE A 93 -12.01 -2.13 -22.69
N ASP A 94 -12.86 -2.11 -23.70
CA ASP A 94 -13.28 -3.25 -24.53
C ASP A 94 -12.03 -3.92 -25.12
N TYR A 95 -12.08 -5.25 -25.24
CA TYR A 95 -10.99 -6.16 -25.63
C TYR A 95 -9.81 -5.52 -26.39
N ASP A 96 -8.69 -5.34 -25.69
CA ASP A 96 -7.35 -5.67 -26.19
C ASP A 96 -6.42 -5.82 -24.97
N GLU A 97 -6.19 -7.08 -24.61
CA GLU A 97 -5.38 -7.56 -23.50
C GLU A 97 -3.89 -7.32 -23.78
N TYR A 98 -3.41 -6.09 -23.60
CA TYR A 98 -1.99 -5.84 -23.30
C TYR A 98 -1.80 -4.43 -22.71
N THR A 99 -1.03 -4.36 -21.63
CA THR A 99 -0.39 -3.18 -21.00
C THR A 99 -1.25 -2.18 -20.21
N ASN A 100 -0.96 -2.10 -18.91
CA ASN A 100 -0.34 -0.91 -18.30
C ASN A 100 0.20 -1.27 -16.91
N TYR A 101 1.49 -1.57 -16.89
CA TYR A 101 2.29 -1.73 -15.69
C TYR A 101 2.37 -0.39 -14.94
N SER A 102 2.25 -0.44 -13.62
CA SER A 102 2.65 0.69 -12.78
C SER A 102 4.13 0.94 -13.06
N ASN A 103 4.40 2.08 -13.69
CA ASN A 103 5.73 2.56 -13.99
C ASN A 103 6.34 3.09 -12.69
N ASP A 104 6.72 2.16 -11.81
CA ASP A 104 7.73 2.45 -10.81
C ASP A 104 9.05 2.58 -11.57
N ASN A 105 9.50 3.83 -11.67
CA ASN A 105 10.55 4.34 -12.57
C ASN A 105 11.97 3.77 -12.34
N ASN A 106 12.11 2.52 -11.91
CA ASN A 106 13.38 1.81 -11.77
C ASN A 106 13.44 0.47 -12.54
N THR A 107 12.31 -0.08 -13.01
CA THR A 107 12.24 -1.44 -13.59
C THR A 107 12.26 -1.47 -15.12
N ASN A 108 11.82 -0.39 -15.78
CA ASN A 108 11.81 -0.28 -17.24
C ASN A 108 13.22 -0.26 -17.87
N TYR A 109 14.25 0.04 -17.09
CA TYR A 109 15.64 -0.01 -17.56
C TYR A 109 16.24 -1.42 -17.53
N PHE A 110 15.75 -2.31 -16.65
CA PHE A 110 16.36 -3.61 -16.44
C PHE A 110 16.08 -4.56 -17.62
N TRP A 111 14.81 -4.75 -17.97
CA TRP A 111 14.41 -5.62 -19.07
C TRP A 111 14.52 -4.96 -20.44
N GLY A 112 14.75 -3.64 -20.51
CA GLY A 112 14.84 -2.87 -21.76
C GLY A 112 15.96 -3.32 -22.71
N SER A 113 16.96 -4.04 -22.17
CA SER A 113 18.04 -4.71 -22.92
C SER A 113 17.58 -5.95 -23.71
N TYR A 114 16.48 -6.59 -23.30
CA TYR A 114 16.00 -7.83 -23.89
C TYR A 114 15.05 -7.56 -25.06
N SER A 115 15.31 -8.20 -26.21
CA SER A 115 14.35 -8.18 -27.32
C SER A 115 13.05 -8.88 -26.95
N GLU A 116 11.93 -8.42 -27.51
CA GLU A 116 10.60 -9.04 -27.38
C GLU A 116 10.64 -10.56 -27.65
N ASP A 117 11.41 -10.99 -28.65
CA ASP A 117 11.58 -12.40 -28.99
C ASP A 117 12.33 -13.20 -27.92
N LYS A 118 13.26 -12.57 -27.20
CA LYS A 118 13.96 -13.21 -26.07
C LYS A 118 13.02 -13.40 -24.90
N ARG A 119 12.20 -12.38 -24.60
CA ARG A 119 11.20 -12.41 -23.51
C ARG A 119 10.18 -13.53 -23.70
N LYS A 120 9.62 -13.67 -24.90
CA LYS A 120 8.61 -14.70 -25.22
C LYS A 120 9.10 -16.14 -25.10
N ARG A 121 10.42 -16.37 -25.11
CA ARG A 121 11.03 -17.71 -24.98
C ARG A 121 11.36 -18.10 -23.55
N ILE A 122 11.29 -17.17 -22.60
CA ILE A 122 11.54 -17.50 -21.20
C ILE A 122 10.34 -18.27 -20.67
N THR A 123 10.62 -19.50 -20.23
CA THR A 123 9.68 -20.35 -19.51
C THR A 123 10.34 -20.87 -18.25
N PHE A 124 9.60 -20.95 -17.16
CA PHE A 124 10.11 -21.44 -15.87
C PHE A 124 9.00 -22.16 -15.12
N VAL A 125 9.37 -23.01 -14.17
CA VAL A 125 8.42 -23.65 -13.24
C VAL A 125 8.28 -22.80 -11.98
N ASP A 126 7.05 -22.53 -11.54
CA ASP A 126 6.81 -21.84 -10.28
C ASP A 126 6.87 -22.79 -9.07
N ALA A 127 6.74 -22.26 -7.85
CA ALA A 127 6.83 -23.08 -6.63
C ALA A 127 5.71 -24.13 -6.49
N SER A 128 4.62 -24.02 -7.27
CA SER A 128 3.56 -25.02 -7.31
C SER A 128 3.85 -26.18 -8.27
N GLY A 129 4.94 -26.09 -9.05
CA GLY A 129 5.27 -27.04 -10.10
C GLY A 129 4.62 -26.71 -11.45
N ALA A 130 4.01 -25.53 -11.62
CA ALA A 130 3.35 -25.14 -12.87
C ALA A 130 4.30 -24.37 -13.78
N TYR A 131 4.27 -24.68 -15.08
CA TYR A 131 5.01 -23.92 -16.10
C TYR A 131 4.40 -22.54 -16.33
N ARG A 132 5.28 -21.53 -16.36
CA ARG A 132 4.98 -20.11 -16.56
C ARG A 132 5.82 -19.55 -17.68
N LYS A 133 5.31 -18.49 -18.30
CA LYS A 133 6.02 -17.67 -19.29
C LYS A 133 6.41 -16.33 -18.67
N TRP A 134 7.31 -15.63 -19.34
CA TRP A 134 7.62 -14.24 -19.00
C TRP A 134 6.34 -13.39 -18.92
N GLY A 135 6.19 -12.66 -17.82
CA GLY A 135 5.00 -11.83 -17.58
C GLY A 135 3.81 -12.56 -16.93
N ASP A 136 3.84 -13.89 -16.83
CA ASP A 136 2.77 -14.64 -16.19
C ASP A 136 2.76 -14.44 -14.68
N SER A 137 1.57 -14.47 -14.08
CA SER A 137 1.46 -14.66 -12.63
C SER A 137 1.96 -16.06 -12.23
N PHE A 138 2.50 -16.19 -11.03
CA PHE A 138 3.17 -17.39 -10.55
C PHE A 138 2.89 -17.63 -9.06
N VAL A 139 3.16 -18.84 -8.59
CA VAL A 139 3.13 -19.18 -7.16
C VAL A 139 4.51 -19.00 -6.54
N ASP A 140 4.60 -18.24 -5.44
CA ASP A 140 5.84 -18.01 -4.70
C ASP A 140 6.19 -19.15 -3.73
N CYS A 141 7.35 -19.08 -3.07
CA CYS A 141 7.85 -20.16 -2.20
C CYS A 141 7.00 -20.41 -0.95
N GLN A 142 6.07 -19.50 -0.61
CA GLN A 142 5.10 -19.68 0.46
C GLN A 142 3.74 -20.18 -0.03
N GLY A 143 3.58 -20.39 -1.34
CA GLY A 143 2.33 -20.85 -1.94
C GLY A 143 1.36 -19.71 -2.28
N ASN A 144 1.78 -18.45 -2.22
CA ASN A 144 0.94 -17.32 -2.57
C ASN A 144 0.91 -17.09 -4.08
N TRP A 145 -0.24 -16.64 -4.59
CA TRP A 145 -0.35 -16.22 -5.99
C TRP A 145 0.15 -14.79 -6.17
N CYS A 146 1.23 -14.63 -6.92
CA CYS A 146 1.89 -13.36 -7.20
C CYS A 146 1.74 -12.99 -8.67
N ARG A 147 1.49 -11.71 -8.97
CA ARG A 147 1.54 -11.22 -10.34
C ARG A 147 2.98 -10.86 -10.70
N TRP A 148 3.33 -11.01 -11.98
CA TRP A 148 4.61 -10.51 -12.47
C TRP A 148 4.70 -8.99 -12.23
N GLY A 149 5.77 -8.53 -11.58
CA GLY A 149 5.91 -7.13 -11.16
C GLY A 149 5.63 -6.89 -9.69
N ASP A 150 4.97 -7.81 -8.98
CA ASP A 150 4.60 -7.63 -7.59
C ASP A 150 5.64 -8.22 -6.63
N SER A 151 5.65 -7.75 -5.39
CA SER A 151 6.44 -8.36 -4.33
C SER A 151 6.04 -9.83 -4.08
N PHE A 152 6.99 -10.66 -3.66
CA PHE A 152 6.78 -12.09 -3.43
C PHE A 152 7.70 -12.62 -2.31
N TYR A 153 7.45 -13.84 -1.85
CA TYR A 153 8.34 -14.52 -0.90
C TYR A 153 9.40 -15.37 -1.60
N ASP A 154 10.67 -15.13 -1.29
CA ASP A 154 11.81 -15.88 -1.83
C ASP A 154 12.00 -17.26 -1.16
N TYR A 155 13.02 -18.01 -1.58
CA TYR A 155 13.30 -19.36 -1.06
C TYR A 155 13.45 -19.43 0.47
N ASP A 156 14.04 -18.40 1.09
CA ASP A 156 14.23 -18.31 2.53
C ASP A 156 12.95 -17.83 3.26
N GLY A 157 11.89 -17.47 2.52
CA GLY A 157 10.65 -16.93 3.06
C GLY A 157 10.71 -15.44 3.39
N ASN A 158 11.64 -14.69 2.79
CA ASN A 158 11.70 -13.23 2.93
C ASN A 158 10.74 -12.57 1.95
N TYR A 159 10.03 -11.51 2.39
CA TYR A 159 9.19 -10.72 1.50
C TYR A 159 10.05 -9.72 0.70
N ILE A 160 10.16 -9.95 -0.60
CA ILE A 160 11.02 -9.19 -1.51
C ILE A 160 10.18 -8.27 -2.38
N SER A 161 10.49 -6.98 -2.35
CA SER A 161 9.94 -6.02 -3.32
C SER A 161 10.52 -6.27 -4.71
N TRP A 162 9.66 -6.20 -5.72
CA TRP A 162 10.09 -6.31 -7.12
C TRP A 162 11.21 -5.31 -7.44
N GLY A 163 12.21 -5.76 -8.20
CA GLY A 163 13.43 -4.97 -8.48
C GLY A 163 14.59 -5.21 -7.50
N ASN A 164 14.35 -5.74 -6.29
CA ASN A 164 15.41 -6.07 -5.33
C ASN A 164 16.03 -7.45 -5.58
N THR A 165 17.22 -7.68 -5.02
CA THR A 165 17.82 -9.02 -5.02
C THR A 165 16.98 -10.00 -4.21
N TYR A 166 16.92 -11.24 -4.68
CA TYR A 166 16.10 -12.31 -4.09
C TYR A 166 16.90 -13.62 -4.09
N LYS A 167 16.47 -14.62 -3.30
CA LYS A 167 17.00 -15.98 -3.42
C LYS A 167 16.15 -16.85 -4.35
N ASP A 168 16.80 -17.44 -5.34
CA ASP A 168 16.18 -18.44 -6.21
C ASP A 168 16.03 -19.79 -5.49
N MET A 169 15.49 -20.80 -6.18
CA MET A 169 15.24 -22.12 -5.57
C MET A 169 16.49 -22.92 -5.21
N SER A 170 17.68 -22.48 -5.65
CA SER A 170 18.95 -23.03 -5.16
C SER A 170 19.40 -22.40 -3.84
N GLY A 171 18.70 -21.36 -3.37
CA GLY A 171 19.08 -20.55 -2.20
C GLY A 171 20.13 -19.47 -2.49
N ALA A 172 20.49 -19.26 -3.76
CA ALA A 172 21.50 -18.29 -4.18
C ALA A 172 20.86 -16.92 -4.46
N TYR A 173 21.57 -15.83 -4.10
CA TYR A 173 21.13 -14.48 -4.42
C TYR A 173 21.21 -14.19 -5.92
N ARG A 174 20.13 -13.63 -6.46
CA ARG A 174 19.98 -13.19 -7.84
C ARG A 174 19.55 -11.74 -7.89
N SER A 175 19.98 -11.06 -8.94
CA SER A 175 19.33 -9.84 -9.40
C SER A 175 18.25 -10.20 -10.42
N TRP A 176 17.38 -9.24 -10.71
CA TRP A 176 16.50 -9.37 -11.88
C TRP A 176 17.36 -9.58 -13.12
N GLY A 177 16.86 -10.38 -14.07
CA GLY A 177 17.52 -10.79 -15.31
C GLY A 177 18.88 -11.45 -15.25
N ASP A 178 19.30 -11.91 -14.07
CA ASP A 178 20.30 -12.96 -13.95
C ASP A 178 19.67 -14.32 -14.23
N ASP A 179 20.46 -15.25 -14.78
CA ASP A 179 20.09 -16.67 -14.80
C ASP A 179 19.74 -17.14 -13.38
N PHE A 180 18.70 -17.95 -13.25
CA PHE A 180 18.18 -18.40 -11.96
C PHE A 180 17.73 -19.86 -11.99
N VAL A 181 17.56 -20.46 -10.82
CA VAL A 181 17.01 -21.81 -10.66
C VAL A 181 15.51 -21.73 -10.32
N ASP A 182 14.69 -22.44 -11.09
CA ASP A 182 13.22 -22.43 -10.98
C ASP A 182 12.66 -23.43 -9.95
N GLY A 183 11.33 -23.47 -9.82
CA GLY A 183 10.57 -24.31 -8.88
C GLY A 183 10.81 -25.82 -9.00
N ASP A 184 11.30 -26.28 -10.15
CA ASP A 184 11.63 -27.69 -10.40
C ASP A 184 13.14 -27.95 -10.28
N GLY A 185 13.92 -26.93 -9.89
CA GLY A 185 15.38 -27.02 -9.75
C GLY A 185 16.14 -26.89 -11.08
N ASN A 186 15.48 -26.45 -12.16
CA ASN A 186 16.11 -26.29 -13.46
C ASN A 186 16.70 -24.88 -13.61
N TRP A 187 17.83 -24.78 -14.32
CA TRP A 187 18.39 -23.49 -14.70
C TRP A 187 17.57 -22.84 -15.81
N VAL A 188 17.17 -21.60 -15.58
CA VAL A 188 16.52 -20.73 -16.54
C VAL A 188 17.55 -19.70 -17.00
N HIS A 189 17.91 -19.77 -18.29
CA HIS A 189 18.86 -18.86 -18.91
C HIS A 189 18.14 -17.68 -19.55
N LEU A 190 18.57 -16.46 -19.22
CA LEU A 190 17.91 -15.24 -19.62
C LEU A 190 18.55 -14.58 -20.83
#